data_AF-G5DX30-F1
#
_entry.id   AF-G5DX30-F1
#
_cell.length_a   1.000
_cell.length_b   1.000
_cell.length_c   1.000
_cell.angle_alpha   90.00
_cell.angle_beta   90.00
_cell.angle_gamma   90.00
#
_symmetry.space_group_name_H-M   'P 1'
#
loop_
_entity.id
_entity.type
_entity.pdbx_description
1 polymer ?
#
loop_
_entity_poly.entity_id
_entity_poly.type
_entity_poly.pdbx_seq_one_letter_code
_entity_poly.pdbx_strand_id
1 'polypeptide(L)'
;LVDLGAPELNPIFLKRLVTLAMDRKNREKEMASVLLSALHIEIFSTEDIVNGFVLLLESAEDTALDILDASNELALFLARAVIDDVLAPLNLDEIACKLPANCSGSETVHMARSLVFSRHAGERILRCWGGGSGWAVEDAKDKIWKLLEEYESGGVVGEACRCIRDLGLPFFNHEVVKKALVMAMEKKNDRMLDLLQECFVVGIITTNQMTKGF
;
A
#
# COMPACT_ATOMS: atom_id res chain seq x y z
N LEU A 1 16.38 -17.60 -7.94
CA LEU A 1 16.94 -17.73 -6.57
C LEU A 1 17.59 -19.10 -6.40
N VAL A 2 16.87 -20.19 -6.64
CA VAL A 2 17.44 -21.56 -6.64
C VAL A 2 18.69 -21.68 -7.53
N ASP A 3 18.63 -21.19 -8.77
CA ASP A 3 19.76 -21.25 -9.71
C ASP A 3 20.98 -20.42 -9.27
N LEU A 4 20.82 -19.46 -8.37
CA LEU A 4 21.95 -18.69 -7.83
C LEU A 4 22.76 -19.51 -6.82
N GLY A 5 22.17 -20.56 -6.23
CA GLY A 5 22.87 -21.49 -5.33
C GLY A 5 23.46 -20.86 -4.07
N ALA A 6 23.00 -19.67 -3.67
CA ALA A 6 23.57 -18.86 -2.59
C ALA A 6 22.51 -18.53 -1.52
N PRO A 7 22.04 -19.52 -0.73
CA PRO A 7 21.01 -19.33 0.29
C PRO A 7 21.41 -18.32 1.37
N GLU A 8 22.71 -18.12 1.62
CA GLU A 8 23.24 -17.10 2.53
C GLU A 8 22.86 -15.66 2.13
N LEU A 9 22.47 -15.44 0.86
CA LEU A 9 22.00 -14.15 0.36
C LEU A 9 20.48 -13.95 0.52
N ASN A 10 19.73 -14.96 0.99
CA ASN A 10 18.28 -14.88 1.14
C ASN A 10 17.82 -13.71 2.05
N PRO A 11 18.43 -13.49 3.24
CA PRO A 11 18.10 -12.32 4.08
C PRO A 11 18.32 -10.99 3.34
N ILE A 12 19.39 -10.90 2.56
CA ILE A 12 19.75 -9.70 1.79
C ILE A 12 18.74 -9.47 0.66
N PHE A 13 18.27 -10.54 0.01
CA PHE A 13 17.23 -10.46 -0.99
C PHE A 13 15.94 -9.85 -0.41
N LEU A 14 15.49 -10.33 0.76
CA LEU A 14 14.31 -9.79 1.43
C LEU A 14 14.48 -8.30 1.73
N LYS A 15 15.59 -7.92 2.39
CA LYS A 15 15.90 -6.51 2.66
C LYS A 15 15.82 -5.68 1.38
N ARG A 16 16.46 -6.14 0.30
CA ARG A 16 16.50 -5.42 -0.97
C ARG A 16 15.12 -5.30 -1.62
N LEU A 17 14.33 -6.38 -1.60
CA LEU A 17 12.97 -6.41 -2.14
C LEU A 17 12.09 -5.35 -1.45
N VAL A 18 12.07 -5.35 -0.12
CA VAL A 18 11.24 -4.41 0.65
C VAL A 18 11.76 -2.97 0.48
N THR A 19 13.07 -2.75 0.56
CA THR A 19 13.66 -1.41 0.35
C THR A 19 13.29 -0.83 -1.02
N LEU A 20 13.36 -1.63 -2.09
CA LEU A 20 12.97 -1.20 -3.43
C LEU A 20 11.48 -0.89 -3.54
N ALA A 21 10.63 -1.59 -2.80
CA ALA A 21 9.19 -1.36 -2.81
C ALA A 21 8.78 -0.12 -2.01
N MET A 22 9.52 0.22 -0.94
CA MET A 22 9.22 1.40 -0.12
C MET A 22 9.44 2.73 -0.87
N ASP A 23 10.36 2.77 -1.83
CA ASP A 23 10.60 3.93 -2.72
C ASP A 23 9.57 4.03 -3.87
N ARG A 24 8.50 3.22 -3.82
CA ARG A 24 7.49 3.10 -4.88
C ARG A 24 6.09 3.26 -4.32
N LYS A 25 5.07 3.02 -5.16
CA LYS A 25 3.68 3.19 -4.75
C LYS A 25 3.20 1.95 -4.01
N ASN A 26 2.04 2.06 -3.38
CA ASN A 26 1.41 0.97 -2.65
C ASN A 26 1.25 -0.33 -3.47
N ARG A 27 1.08 -0.20 -4.81
CA ARG A 27 1.07 -1.36 -5.70
C ARG A 27 2.35 -2.20 -5.60
N GLU A 28 3.52 -1.57 -5.64
CA GLU A 28 4.80 -2.28 -5.57
C GLU A 28 5.03 -2.88 -4.18
N LYS A 29 4.52 -2.23 -3.11
CA LYS A 29 4.54 -2.76 -1.75
C LYS A 29 3.70 -4.03 -1.62
N GLU A 30 2.47 -4.02 -2.15
CA GLU A 30 1.60 -5.20 -2.20
C GLU A 30 2.25 -6.32 -3.03
N MET A 31 2.83 -5.99 -4.19
CA MET A 31 3.53 -6.99 -5.02
C MET A 31 4.72 -7.61 -4.29
N ALA A 32 5.47 -6.82 -3.50
CA ALA A 32 6.57 -7.32 -2.70
C ALA A 32 6.10 -8.29 -1.60
N SER A 33 5.01 -7.97 -0.89
CA SER A 33 4.43 -8.89 0.11
C SER A 33 3.88 -10.17 -0.51
N VAL A 34 3.16 -10.08 -1.64
CA VAL A 34 2.66 -11.25 -2.38
C VAL A 34 3.82 -12.12 -2.85
N LEU A 35 4.89 -11.52 -3.38
CA LEU A 35 6.08 -12.25 -3.78
C LEU A 35 6.75 -12.93 -2.58
N LEU A 36 6.90 -12.21 -1.46
CA LEU A 36 7.51 -12.77 -0.25
C LEU A 36 6.73 -13.98 0.26
N SER A 37 5.40 -13.90 0.29
CA SER A 37 4.53 -15.02 0.65
C SER A 37 4.65 -16.19 -0.34
N ALA A 38 4.73 -15.93 -1.64
CA ALA A 38 4.94 -17.00 -2.62
C ALA A 38 6.30 -17.70 -2.46
N LEU A 39 7.36 -16.97 -2.12
CA LEU A 39 8.72 -17.49 -2.01
C LEU A 39 9.00 -18.20 -0.67
N HIS A 40 8.30 -17.85 0.41
CA HIS A 40 8.59 -18.41 1.74
C HIS A 40 8.29 -19.91 1.84
N ILE A 41 7.36 -20.44 1.05
CA ILE A 41 6.98 -21.85 1.10
C ILE A 41 8.07 -22.74 0.48
N GLU A 42 8.75 -22.25 -0.56
CA GLU A 42 9.63 -23.08 -1.39
C GLU A 42 11.12 -22.73 -1.28
N ILE A 43 11.46 -21.49 -0.91
CA ILE A 43 12.84 -20.99 -1.02
C ILE A 43 13.42 -20.49 0.30
N PHE A 44 12.63 -19.79 1.12
CA PHE A 44 13.14 -19.17 2.34
C PHE A 44 12.81 -19.98 3.59
N SER A 45 13.79 -20.13 4.48
CA SER A 45 13.52 -20.59 5.84
C SER A 45 12.93 -19.46 6.69
N THR A 46 12.26 -19.80 7.80
CA THR A 46 11.81 -18.79 8.76
C THR A 46 12.98 -17.94 9.28
N GLU A 47 14.15 -18.55 9.46
CA GLU A 47 15.36 -17.84 9.88
C GLU A 47 15.84 -16.83 8.83
N ASP A 48 15.75 -17.16 7.54
CA ASP A 48 16.07 -16.21 6.45
C ASP A 48 15.15 -14.98 6.49
N ILE A 49 13.86 -15.21 6.71
CA ILE A 49 12.86 -14.13 6.82
C ILE A 49 13.16 -13.25 8.05
N VAL A 50 13.35 -13.87 9.22
CA VAL A 50 13.69 -13.17 10.47
C VAL A 50 14.94 -12.32 10.29
N ASN A 51 16.03 -12.93 9.79
CA ASN A 51 17.29 -12.22 9.60
C ASN A 51 17.16 -11.13 8.53
N GLY A 52 16.36 -11.33 7.48
CA GLY A 52 16.07 -10.31 6.48
C GLY A 52 15.36 -9.09 7.07
N PHE A 53 14.38 -9.30 7.94
CA PHE A 53 13.71 -8.20 8.65
C PHE A 53 14.61 -7.52 9.67
N VAL A 54 15.48 -8.26 10.38
CA VAL A 54 16.50 -7.66 11.26
C VAL A 54 17.40 -6.72 10.45
N LEU A 55 17.98 -7.20 9.34
CA LEU A 55 18.84 -6.37 8.48
C LEU A 55 18.12 -5.14 7.91
N LEU A 56 16.82 -5.25 7.63
CA LEU A 56 15.99 -4.16 7.14
C LEU A 56 15.77 -3.10 8.22
N LEU A 57 15.42 -3.53 9.43
CA LEU A 57 15.16 -2.65 10.58
C LEU A 57 16.42 -2.00 11.14
N GLU A 58 17.57 -2.67 11.06
CA GLU A 58 18.87 -2.05 11.38
C GLU A 58 19.18 -0.84 10.49
N SER A 59 18.64 -0.83 9.26
CA SER A 59 18.74 0.31 8.33
C SER A 59 17.50 1.22 8.31
N ALA A 60 16.60 1.10 9.29
CA ALA A 60 15.37 1.89 9.31
C ALA A 60 15.64 3.39 9.46
N GLU A 61 16.65 3.78 10.24
CA GLU A 61 17.02 5.19 10.43
C GLU A 61 17.53 5.82 9.13
N ASP A 62 18.42 5.12 8.42
CA ASP A 62 18.90 5.55 7.11
C ASP A 62 17.74 5.64 6.10
N THR A 63 16.85 4.65 6.10
CA THR A 63 15.67 4.63 5.22
C THR A 63 14.75 5.83 5.47
N ALA A 64 14.57 6.21 6.74
CA ALA A 64 13.73 7.33 7.12
C ALA A 64 14.27 8.70 6.66
N LEU A 65 15.54 8.79 6.24
CA LEU A 65 16.10 9.99 5.63
C LEU A 65 15.51 10.25 4.23
N ASP A 66 15.19 9.20 3.48
CA ASP A 66 14.69 9.28 2.11
C ASP A 66 13.17 9.15 2.03
N ILE A 67 12.55 8.39 2.95
CA ILE A 67 11.14 8.04 2.90
C ILE A 67 10.43 8.55 4.16
N LEU A 68 9.52 9.52 3.95
CA LEU A 68 8.60 9.97 5.00
C LEU A 68 7.75 8.78 5.46
N ASP A 69 7.61 8.63 6.78
CA ASP A 69 6.79 7.56 7.40
C ASP A 69 7.34 6.13 7.22
N ALA A 70 8.64 5.97 6.94
CA ALA A 70 9.29 4.66 6.76
C ALA A 70 8.97 3.65 7.88
N SER A 71 8.96 4.08 9.15
CA SER A 71 8.65 3.21 10.29
C SER A 71 7.24 2.62 10.21
N ASN A 72 6.25 3.40 9.77
CA ASN A 72 4.86 2.92 9.62
C ASN A 72 4.76 1.88 8.50
N GLU A 73 5.43 2.12 7.38
CA GLU A 73 5.45 1.20 6.24
C GLU A 73 6.18 -0.10 6.57
N LEU A 74 7.31 -0.03 7.26
CA LEU A 74 8.04 -1.21 7.75
C LEU A 74 7.20 -2.02 8.76
N ALA A 75 6.47 -1.35 9.64
CA ALA A 75 5.54 -2.00 10.56
C ALA A 75 4.41 -2.72 9.81
N LEU A 76 3.90 -2.15 8.71
CA LEU A 76 2.93 -2.81 7.83
C LEU A 76 3.52 -4.02 7.13
N PHE A 77 4.78 -3.99 6.66
CA PHE A 77 5.46 -5.17 6.09
C PHE A 77 5.62 -6.30 7.11
N LEU A 78 6.03 -6.00 8.34
CA LEU A 78 6.09 -6.99 9.41
C LEU A 78 4.71 -7.56 9.72
N ALA A 79 3.70 -6.71 9.90
CA ALA A 79 2.34 -7.15 10.17
C ALA A 79 1.78 -7.99 9.03
N ARG A 80 2.04 -7.61 7.77
CA ARG A 80 1.59 -8.35 6.60
C ARG A 80 2.29 -9.70 6.49
N ALA A 81 3.58 -9.80 6.79
CA ALA A 81 4.28 -11.08 6.86
C ALA A 81 3.67 -12.01 7.91
N VAL A 82 3.16 -11.48 9.03
CA VAL A 82 2.43 -12.30 10.02
C VAL A 82 1.06 -12.73 9.51
N ILE A 83 0.31 -11.84 8.85
CA ILE A 83 -1.02 -12.15 8.32
C ILE A 83 -0.98 -13.12 7.12
N ASP A 84 0.08 -13.07 6.33
CA ASP A 84 0.31 -13.96 5.18
C ASP A 84 0.99 -15.29 5.59
N ASP A 85 1.05 -15.60 6.90
CA ASP A 85 1.68 -16.77 7.51
C ASP A 85 3.18 -16.98 7.18
N VAL A 86 3.86 -15.92 6.72
CA VAL A 86 5.31 -15.90 6.45
C VAL A 86 6.10 -15.87 7.75
N LEU A 87 5.56 -15.20 8.78
CA LEU A 87 6.10 -15.14 10.14
C LEU A 87 5.03 -15.54 11.15
N ALA A 88 5.41 -16.25 12.20
CA ALA A 88 4.54 -16.41 13.36
C ALA A 88 4.59 -15.14 14.24
N PRO A 89 3.54 -14.83 15.02
CA PRO A 89 3.56 -13.69 15.94
C PRO A 89 4.75 -13.68 16.92
N LEU A 90 5.24 -14.85 17.32
CA LEU A 90 6.40 -14.99 18.21
C LEU A 90 7.72 -14.56 17.53
N ASN A 91 7.80 -14.65 16.19
CA ASN A 91 9.00 -14.19 15.49
C ASN A 91 9.20 -12.67 15.58
N LEU A 92 8.15 -11.89 15.88
CA LEU A 92 8.31 -10.46 16.18
C LEU A 92 9.15 -10.25 17.44
N ASP A 93 8.97 -11.09 18.47
CA ASP A 93 9.78 -11.05 19.69
C ASP A 93 11.23 -11.46 19.40
N GLU A 94 11.42 -12.46 18.55
CA GLU A 94 12.75 -12.89 18.10
C GLU A 94 13.50 -11.78 17.35
N ILE A 95 12.82 -11.12 16.40
CA ILE A 95 13.36 -9.98 15.66
C ILE A 95 13.75 -8.87 16.64
N ALA A 96 12.86 -8.49 17.57
CA ALA A 96 13.15 -7.46 18.57
C ALA A 96 14.39 -7.78 19.41
N CYS A 97 14.57 -9.03 19.83
CA CYS A 97 15.72 -9.47 20.61
C CYS A 97 17.06 -9.45 19.84
N LYS A 98 17.00 -9.58 18.50
CA LYS A 98 18.19 -9.56 17.63
C LYS A 98 18.64 -8.14 17.26
N LEU A 99 17.79 -7.13 17.48
CA LEU A 99 18.10 -5.75 17.13
C LEU A 99 19.07 -5.09 18.12
N PRO A 100 19.92 -4.16 17.66
CA PRO A 100 20.75 -3.34 18.53
C PRO A 100 19.93 -2.54 19.54
N ALA A 101 20.48 -2.37 20.75
CA ALA A 101 19.87 -1.52 21.77
C ALA A 101 19.72 -0.07 21.26
N ASN A 102 18.57 0.55 21.54
CA ASN A 102 18.22 1.94 21.17
C ASN A 102 18.10 2.23 19.66
N CYS A 103 17.91 1.22 18.79
CA CYS A 103 17.56 1.48 17.40
C CYS A 103 16.06 1.75 17.23
N SER A 104 15.70 2.61 16.26
CA SER A 104 14.29 2.86 15.89
C SER A 104 13.53 1.61 15.40
N GLY A 105 14.26 0.56 14.99
CA GLY A 105 13.70 -0.73 14.59
C GLY A 105 12.85 -1.38 15.68
N SER A 106 13.23 -1.23 16.96
CA SER A 106 12.47 -1.83 18.07
C SER A 106 11.06 -1.22 18.22
N GLU A 107 10.92 0.09 18.00
CA GLU A 107 9.63 0.77 18.02
C GLU A 107 8.75 0.32 16.85
N THR A 108 9.36 0.12 15.68
CA THR A 108 8.70 -0.42 14.49
C THR A 108 8.14 -1.82 14.73
N VAL A 109 8.88 -2.70 15.40
CA VAL A 109 8.39 -4.04 15.78
C VAL A 109 7.23 -3.94 16.77
N HIS A 110 7.31 -3.05 17.76
CA HIS A 110 6.21 -2.83 18.70
C HIS A 110 4.95 -2.36 17.96
N MET A 111 5.08 -1.45 16.99
CA MET A 111 3.98 -0.97 16.18
C MET A 111 3.36 -2.10 15.35
N ALA A 112 4.18 -2.92 14.69
CA ALA A 112 3.72 -4.10 13.95
C ALA A 112 2.92 -5.04 14.84
N ARG A 113 3.39 -5.28 16.08
CA ARG A 113 2.68 -6.08 17.07
C ARG A 113 1.30 -5.49 17.38
N SER A 114 1.22 -4.19 17.66
CA SER A 114 -0.06 -3.52 17.92
C SER A 114 -1.03 -3.63 16.73
N LEU A 115 -0.52 -3.57 15.48
CA LEU A 115 -1.33 -3.76 14.28
C LEU A 115 -1.89 -5.18 14.17
N VAL A 116 -1.05 -6.20 14.37
CA VAL A 116 -1.43 -7.62 14.29
C VAL A 116 -2.52 -7.98 15.30
N PHE A 117 -2.43 -7.46 16.53
CA PHE A 117 -3.42 -7.76 17.59
C PHE A 117 -4.64 -6.83 17.60
N SER A 118 -4.73 -5.90 16.64
CA SER A 118 -5.88 -4.99 16.55
C SER A 118 -7.15 -5.73 16.09
N ARG A 119 -8.31 -5.20 16.45
CA ARG A 119 -9.60 -5.75 16.00
C ARG A 119 -9.68 -5.67 14.48
N HIS A 120 -10.11 -6.77 13.84
CA HIS A 120 -10.16 -6.89 12.37
C HIS A 120 -8.79 -6.72 11.68
N ALA A 121 -7.68 -7.00 12.37
CA ALA A 121 -6.34 -6.88 11.82
C ALA A 121 -6.16 -7.59 10.47
N GLY A 122 -6.61 -8.85 10.34
CA GLY A 122 -6.46 -9.62 9.10
C GLY A 122 -6.99 -8.88 7.87
N GLU A 123 -8.27 -8.52 7.84
CA GLU A 123 -8.87 -7.81 6.70
C GLU A 123 -8.22 -6.44 6.46
N ARG A 124 -7.90 -5.70 7.52
CA ARG A 124 -7.29 -4.37 7.41
C ARG A 124 -5.88 -4.43 6.83
N ILE A 125 -5.06 -5.37 7.30
CA ILE A 125 -3.67 -5.53 6.88
C ILE A 125 -3.59 -6.17 5.48
N LEU A 126 -4.49 -7.11 5.14
CA LEU A 126 -4.63 -7.61 3.77
C LEU A 126 -4.94 -6.52 2.73
N ARG A 127 -5.44 -5.36 3.18
CA ARG A 127 -5.82 -4.23 2.32
C ARG A 127 -4.99 -2.97 2.53
N CYS A 128 -3.94 -3.02 3.35
CA CYS A 128 -3.19 -1.82 3.76
C CYS A 128 -2.57 -1.04 2.60
N TRP A 129 -2.22 -1.72 1.49
CA TRP A 129 -1.72 -1.11 0.27
C TRP A 129 -2.68 -1.18 -0.93
N GLY A 130 -3.91 -1.66 -0.73
CA GLY A 130 -4.92 -1.85 -1.78
C GLY A 130 -4.89 -3.25 -2.44
N GLY A 131 -6.02 -3.70 -2.99
CA GLY A 131 -6.21 -5.09 -3.43
C GLY A 131 -5.45 -5.49 -4.70
N GLY A 132 -4.63 -6.54 -4.62
CA GLY A 132 -3.95 -7.19 -5.75
C GLY A 132 -4.86 -8.15 -6.56
N SER A 133 -4.52 -8.34 -7.83
CA SER A 133 -5.01 -9.40 -8.75
C SER A 133 -6.52 -9.48 -9.09
N GLY A 134 -7.18 -8.35 -9.34
CA GLY A 134 -8.54 -8.30 -9.95
C GLY A 134 -9.60 -7.64 -9.06
N TRP A 135 -9.39 -7.66 -7.74
CA TRP A 135 -10.12 -6.82 -6.78
C TRP A 135 -9.81 -5.32 -6.99
N ALA A 136 -8.65 -5.01 -7.57
CA ALA A 136 -8.20 -3.64 -7.84
C ALA A 136 -9.22 -2.77 -8.60
N VAL A 137 -9.99 -3.34 -9.53
CA VAL A 137 -10.95 -2.56 -10.34
C VAL A 137 -12.21 -2.25 -9.54
N GLU A 138 -12.78 -3.24 -8.85
CA GLU A 138 -13.96 -3.01 -8.01
C GLU A 138 -13.62 -2.15 -6.79
N ASP A 139 -12.46 -2.34 -6.17
CA ASP A 139 -11.95 -1.46 -5.12
C ASP A 139 -11.71 -0.03 -5.63
N ALA A 140 -11.17 0.12 -6.84
CA ALA A 140 -11.01 1.43 -7.45
C ALA A 140 -12.37 2.09 -7.70
N LYS A 141 -13.35 1.34 -8.21
CA LYS A 141 -14.72 1.84 -8.40
C LYS A 141 -15.38 2.25 -7.10
N ASP A 142 -15.19 1.47 -6.03
CA ASP A 142 -15.70 1.76 -4.68
C ASP A 142 -15.03 3.00 -4.08
N LYS A 143 -13.70 3.12 -4.20
CA LYS A 143 -12.96 4.32 -3.78
C LYS A 143 -13.40 5.57 -4.56
N ILE A 144 -13.56 5.46 -5.87
CA ILE A 144 -14.08 6.55 -6.71
C ILE A 144 -15.49 6.91 -6.25
N TRP A 145 -16.37 5.93 -6.02
CA TRP A 145 -17.73 6.17 -5.56
C TRP A 145 -17.78 6.92 -4.22
N LYS A 146 -17.06 6.42 -3.20
CA LYS A 146 -16.98 7.04 -1.87
C LYS A 146 -16.44 8.46 -1.92
N LEU A 147 -15.41 8.70 -2.73
CA LEU A 147 -14.85 10.04 -2.96
C LEU A 147 -15.87 11.00 -3.55
N LEU A 148 -16.64 10.55 -4.55
CA LEU A 148 -17.66 11.38 -5.18
C LEU A 148 -18.82 11.65 -4.20
N GLU A 149 -19.24 10.66 -3.42
CA GLU A 149 -20.25 10.84 -2.37
C GLU A 149 -19.81 11.83 -1.28
N GLU A 150 -18.54 11.78 -0.87
CA GLU A 150 -17.98 12.72 0.11
C GLU A 150 -17.98 14.15 -0.44
N TYR A 151 -17.53 14.34 -1.68
CA TYR A 151 -17.57 15.64 -2.34
C TYR A 151 -19.00 16.17 -2.50
N GLU A 152 -19.93 15.30 -2.87
CA GLU A 152 -21.35 15.64 -3.00
C GLU A 152 -21.96 16.08 -1.66
N SER A 153 -21.59 15.40 -0.58
CA SER A 153 -22.11 15.65 0.78
C SER A 153 -21.55 16.91 1.44
N GLY A 154 -20.74 17.70 0.73
CA GLY A 154 -20.19 18.97 1.21
C GLY A 154 -18.67 19.08 1.11
N GLY A 155 -17.96 18.08 0.58
CA GLY A 155 -16.51 18.13 0.41
C GLY A 155 -16.03 19.26 -0.52
N VAL A 156 -14.75 19.62 -0.39
CA VAL A 156 -14.12 20.71 -1.12
C VAL A 156 -13.47 20.18 -2.40
N VAL A 157 -13.54 20.94 -3.49
CA VAL A 157 -13.05 20.50 -4.82
C VAL A 157 -11.56 20.17 -4.84
N GLY A 158 -10.74 20.91 -4.09
CA GLY A 158 -9.31 20.65 -3.98
C GLY A 158 -8.98 19.32 -3.32
N GLU A 159 -9.79 18.89 -2.33
CA GLU A 159 -9.66 17.59 -1.67
C GLU A 159 -10.00 16.46 -2.65
N ALA A 160 -11.15 16.57 -3.33
CA ALA A 160 -11.57 15.59 -4.33
C ALA A 160 -10.52 15.45 -5.46
N CYS A 161 -10.00 16.57 -5.97
CA CYS A 161 -8.92 16.56 -6.96
C CYS A 161 -7.64 15.86 -6.44
N ARG A 162 -7.26 16.12 -5.20
CA ARG A 162 -6.10 15.46 -4.58
C ARG A 162 -6.34 13.95 -4.45
N CYS A 163 -7.48 13.55 -3.91
CA CYS A 163 -7.79 12.14 -3.73
C CYS A 163 -7.89 11.38 -5.07
N ILE A 164 -8.44 11.97 -6.14
CA ILE A 164 -8.43 11.36 -7.50
C ILE A 164 -7.00 11.16 -7.99
N ARG A 165 -6.11 12.14 -7.76
CA ARG A 165 -4.69 12.02 -8.14
C ARG A 165 -3.99 10.91 -7.37
N ASP A 166 -4.28 10.81 -6.08
CA ASP A 166 -3.66 9.85 -5.16
C ASP A 166 -4.13 8.41 -5.41
N LEU A 167 -5.28 8.22 -6.08
CA LEU A 167 -5.64 6.90 -6.61
C LEU A 167 -4.54 6.36 -7.54
N GLY A 168 -3.82 7.23 -8.26
CA GLY A 168 -2.71 6.84 -9.11
C GLY A 168 -3.11 6.01 -10.33
N LEU A 169 -4.37 6.13 -10.79
CA LEU A 169 -4.95 5.36 -11.90
C LEU A 169 -5.30 6.23 -13.12
N PRO A 170 -4.35 6.94 -13.74
CA PRO A 170 -4.64 7.93 -14.79
C PRO A 170 -5.36 7.34 -16.02
N PHE A 171 -5.14 6.05 -16.32
CA PHE A 171 -5.80 5.35 -17.43
C PHE A 171 -7.22 4.89 -17.10
N PHE A 172 -7.62 4.94 -15.83
CA PHE A 172 -8.94 4.57 -15.31
C PHE A 172 -9.78 5.80 -14.91
N ASN A 173 -9.28 7.02 -15.13
CA ASN A 173 -10.00 8.25 -14.79
C ASN A 173 -11.33 8.42 -15.56
N HIS A 174 -11.54 7.72 -16.67
CA HIS A 174 -12.84 7.64 -17.35
C HIS A 174 -13.95 7.09 -16.44
N GLU A 175 -13.62 6.24 -15.46
CA GLU A 175 -14.60 5.75 -14.49
C GLU A 175 -15.03 6.85 -13.50
N VAL A 176 -14.14 7.81 -13.18
CA VAL A 176 -14.49 9.02 -12.39
C VAL A 176 -15.51 9.85 -13.16
N VAL A 177 -15.25 10.10 -14.44
CA VAL A 177 -16.15 10.84 -15.34
C VAL A 177 -17.52 10.16 -15.41
N LYS A 178 -17.54 8.87 -15.72
CA LYS A 178 -18.78 8.09 -15.82
C LYS A 178 -19.60 8.13 -14.53
N LYS A 179 -18.98 7.85 -13.37
CA LYS A 179 -19.69 7.84 -12.08
C LYS A 179 -20.17 9.23 -11.66
N ALA A 180 -19.36 10.27 -11.90
CA ALA A 180 -19.73 11.64 -11.60
C ALA A 180 -20.91 12.11 -12.47
N LEU A 181 -20.94 11.75 -13.76
CA LEU A 181 -22.06 12.04 -14.65
C LEU A 181 -23.34 11.33 -14.20
N VAL A 182 -23.27 10.04 -13.87
CA VAL A 182 -24.43 9.30 -13.33
C VAL A 182 -24.95 9.95 -12.05
N MET A 183 -24.04 10.32 -11.12
CA MET A 183 -24.42 10.98 -9.87
C MET A 183 -25.03 12.37 -10.12
N ALA A 184 -24.49 13.16 -11.05
CA ALA A 184 -25.07 14.45 -11.46
C ALA A 184 -26.51 14.29 -11.96
N MET A 185 -26.76 13.28 -12.79
CA MET A 185 -28.08 12.96 -13.33
C MET A 185 -29.06 12.53 -12.25
N GLU A 186 -28.62 11.70 -11.30
CA GLU A 186 -29.45 11.21 -10.19
C GLU A 186 -29.79 12.33 -9.19
N LYS A 187 -28.80 13.16 -8.83
CA LYS A 187 -28.96 14.27 -7.87
C LYS A 187 -29.57 15.52 -8.48
N LYS A 188 -29.54 15.63 -9.81
CA LYS A 188 -30.04 16.78 -10.59
C LYS A 188 -29.39 18.11 -10.17
N ASN A 189 -28.07 18.09 -10.01
CA ASN A 189 -27.27 19.27 -9.73
C ASN A 189 -25.97 19.26 -10.54
N ASP A 190 -25.34 20.43 -10.62
CA ASP A 190 -24.14 20.65 -11.44
C ASP A 190 -22.83 20.45 -10.65
N ARG A 191 -22.90 20.11 -9.35
CA ARG A 191 -21.73 20.04 -8.47
C ARG A 191 -20.69 19.03 -8.99
N MET A 192 -21.15 17.88 -9.47
CA MET A 192 -20.29 16.89 -10.13
C MET A 192 -19.68 17.40 -11.44
N LEU A 193 -20.41 18.20 -12.21
CA LEU A 193 -19.91 18.79 -13.45
C LEU A 193 -18.82 19.82 -13.16
N ASP A 194 -18.98 20.62 -12.10
CA ASP A 194 -17.97 21.57 -11.62
C ASP A 194 -16.67 20.83 -11.22
N LEU A 195 -16.78 19.70 -10.51
CA LEU A 195 -15.62 18.86 -10.18
C LEU A 195 -14.92 18.34 -11.44
N LEU A 196 -15.67 17.85 -12.43
CA LEU A 196 -15.10 17.34 -13.68
C LEU A 196 -14.40 18.46 -14.47
N GLN A 197 -14.98 19.66 -14.49
CA GLN A 197 -14.37 20.84 -15.10
C GLN A 197 -13.04 21.19 -14.43
N GLU A 198 -13.01 21.26 -13.09
CA GLU A 198 -11.79 21.53 -12.35
C GLU A 198 -10.72 20.45 -12.57
N CYS A 199 -11.11 19.16 -12.52
CA CYS A 199 -10.21 18.05 -12.79
C CYS A 199 -9.60 18.09 -14.20
N PHE A 200 -10.34 18.59 -15.19
CA PHE A 200 -9.83 18.81 -16.55
C PHE A 200 -8.86 20.00 -16.61
N VAL A 201 -9.24 21.14 -16.01
CA VAL A 201 -8.43 22.37 -15.99
C VAL A 201 -7.07 22.13 -15.33
N VAL A 202 -7.04 21.40 -14.21
CA VAL A 202 -5.79 21.09 -13.49
C VAL A 202 -5.04 19.87 -14.04
N GLY A 203 -5.52 19.28 -15.15
CA GLY A 203 -4.86 18.20 -15.88
C GLY A 203 -4.90 16.82 -15.23
N ILE A 204 -5.79 16.59 -14.24
CA ILE A 204 -6.01 15.26 -13.65
C ILE A 204 -6.72 14.34 -14.65
N ILE A 205 -7.75 14.85 -15.33
CA ILE A 205 -8.50 14.12 -16.34
C ILE A 205 -8.13 14.66 -17.72
N THR A 206 -7.50 13.82 -18.54
CA THR A 206 -7.14 14.19 -19.91
C THR A 206 -8.37 14.16 -20.82
N THR A 207 -8.31 14.86 -21.96
CA THR A 207 -9.39 14.84 -22.98
C THR A 207 -9.78 13.41 -23.36
N ASN A 208 -8.81 12.51 -23.53
CA ASN A 208 -9.09 11.10 -23.86
C ASN A 208 -9.81 10.34 -22.74
N GLN A 209 -9.49 10.61 -21.47
CA GLN A 209 -10.24 10.01 -20.35
C GLN A 209 -11.63 10.61 -20.21
N MET A 210 -11.77 11.92 -20.50
CA MET A 210 -13.05 12.60 -20.57
C MET A 210 -13.95 11.93 -21.62
N THR A 211 -13.48 11.83 -22.87
CA THR A 211 -14.24 11.22 -23.98
C THR A 211 -14.61 9.75 -23.73
N LYS A 212 -13.76 8.99 -23.02
CA LYS A 212 -14.06 7.58 -22.70
C LYS A 212 -15.11 7.41 -21.59
N GLY A 213 -15.28 8.41 -20.74
CA GLY A 213 -16.19 8.35 -19.60
C GLY A 213 -17.58 8.93 -19.86
N PHE A 214 -17.69 9.82 -20.85
CA PHE A 214 -18.97 10.25 -21.43
C PHE A 214 -19.62 9.11 -22.24
#